data_AF-A0AAV0NNW9-F1
#
_entry.id   AF-A0AAV0NNW9-F1
#
_cell.length_a   1.000
_cell.length_b   1.000
_cell.length_c   1.000
_cell.angle_alpha   90.00
_cell.angle_beta   90.00
_cell.angle_gamma   90.00
#
_symmetry.space_group_name_H-M   'P 1'
#
loop_
_entity.id
_entity.type
_entity.pdbx_description
1 polymer ?
#
loop_
_entity_poly.entity_id
_entity_poly.type
_entity_poly.pdbx_seq_one_letter_code
_entity_poly.pdbx_strand_id
1 'polypeptide(L)'
;MEAYCEMLTKYEQELSKPFKEAMLFLSKVDSQLRALTLPGRNNNGSSEDDMDGLDASFIDPQAEDKELKVQLLRRYSGYLGNLKQEFLKKKKKGKLPKEARNQLLEWWNRHYKWPYPSESQKVALAEETGLDQKQINNWFINQRKRHWKPTEDMQFVAMDAAYPHHYYLDNGVGMGSNAFPLDFNSSASHL
;
A
#
# COMPACT_ATOMS: atom_id res chain seq x y z
N MET A 1 -39.30 9.46 17.79
CA MET A 1 -39.30 8.32 16.85
C MET A 1 -39.01 8.80 15.43
N GLU A 2 -39.61 9.91 15.01
CA GLU A 2 -39.42 10.54 13.68
C GLU A 2 -37.95 10.87 13.34
N ALA A 3 -37.18 11.46 14.26
CA ALA A 3 -35.78 11.82 14.01
C ALA A 3 -34.86 10.63 13.66
N TYR A 4 -35.13 9.43 14.21
CA TYR A 4 -34.38 8.22 13.87
C TYR A 4 -34.74 7.71 12.48
N CYS A 5 -36.03 7.76 12.12
CA CYS A 5 -36.51 7.42 10.79
C CYS A 5 -35.91 8.37 9.74
N GLU A 6 -35.89 9.68 10.00
CA GLU A 6 -35.26 10.67 9.11
C GLU A 6 -33.76 10.43 8.91
N MET A 7 -33.04 10.10 9.98
CA MET A 7 -31.62 9.77 9.92
C MET A 7 -31.36 8.51 9.07
N LEU A 8 -32.17 7.45 9.24
CA LEU A 8 -32.06 6.24 8.42
C LEU A 8 -32.35 6.53 6.94
N THR A 9 -33.38 7.32 6.63
CA THR A 9 -33.68 7.73 5.26
C THR A 9 -32.53 8.54 4.66
N LYS A 10 -31.88 9.41 5.44
CA LYS A 10 -30.72 10.18 4.97
C LYS A 10 -29.53 9.25 4.66
N TYR A 11 -29.23 8.28 5.52
CA TYR A 11 -28.18 7.30 5.25
C TYR A 11 -28.47 6.44 4.02
N GLU A 12 -29.73 6.01 3.83
CA GLU A 12 -30.14 5.29 2.63
C GLU A 12 -29.95 6.14 1.36
N GLN A 13 -30.27 7.43 1.42
CA GLN A 13 -30.04 8.36 0.31
C GLN A 13 -28.54 8.55 0.03
N GLU A 14 -27.72 8.74 1.07
CA GLU A 14 -26.27 8.90 0.94
C GLU A 14 -25.60 7.65 0.36
N LEU A 15 -26.05 6.45 0.75
CA LEU A 15 -25.57 5.19 0.21
C LEU A 15 -26.03 4.96 -1.23
N SER A 16 -27.29 5.28 -1.57
CA SER A 16 -27.84 5.02 -2.91
C SER A 16 -27.38 6.01 -3.98
N LYS A 17 -27.01 7.24 -3.58
CA LYS A 17 -26.54 8.30 -4.48
C LYS A 17 -25.38 7.90 -5.39
N PRO A 18 -24.23 7.39 -4.89
CA PRO A 18 -23.11 7.01 -5.76
C PRO A 18 -23.47 5.89 -6.74
N PHE A 19 -24.33 4.94 -6.35
CA PHE A 19 -24.79 3.90 -7.27
C PHE A 19 -25.66 4.46 -8.40
N LYS A 20 -26.59 5.37 -8.08
CA LYS A 20 -27.42 6.05 -9.10
C LYS A 20 -26.55 6.86 -10.07
N GLU A 21 -25.59 7.61 -9.56
CA GLU A 21 -24.64 8.38 -10.36
C GLU A 21 -23.81 7.47 -11.27
N ALA A 22 -23.30 6.35 -10.75
CA ALA A 22 -22.56 5.38 -11.53
C ALA A 22 -23.43 4.71 -12.62
N MET A 23 -24.66 4.33 -12.31
CA MET A 23 -25.60 3.76 -13.28
C MET A 23 -25.91 4.74 -14.41
N LEU A 24 -26.12 6.01 -14.09
CA LEU A 24 -26.33 7.06 -15.09
C LEU A 24 -25.08 7.29 -15.95
N PHE A 25 -23.90 7.31 -15.33
CA PHE A 25 -22.64 7.41 -16.06
C PHE A 25 -22.45 6.25 -17.05
N LEU A 26 -22.66 5.01 -16.60
CA LEU A 26 -22.56 3.82 -17.45
C LEU A 26 -23.59 3.82 -18.57
N SER A 27 -24.84 4.21 -18.28
CA SER A 27 -25.88 4.34 -19.31
C SER A 27 -25.53 5.39 -20.36
N LYS A 28 -24.93 6.52 -19.95
CA LYS A 28 -24.45 7.56 -20.86
C LYS A 28 -23.31 7.03 -21.74
N VAL A 29 -22.34 6.33 -21.16
CA VAL A 29 -21.23 5.72 -21.91
C VAL A 29 -21.76 4.67 -22.90
N ASP A 30 -22.72 3.84 -22.50
CA ASP A 30 -23.35 2.85 -23.38
C ASP A 30 -24.10 3.52 -24.54
N SER A 31 -24.84 4.59 -24.27
CA SER A 31 -25.52 5.36 -25.32
C SER A 31 -24.54 6.00 -26.31
N GLN A 32 -23.41 6.54 -25.83
CA GLN A 32 -22.36 7.09 -26.68
C GLN A 32 -21.72 6.00 -27.54
N LEU A 33 -21.47 4.81 -26.98
CA LEU A 33 -20.93 3.67 -27.71
C LEU A 33 -21.90 3.19 -28.80
N ARG A 34 -23.19 3.09 -28.47
CA ARG A 34 -24.24 2.72 -29.45
C ARG A 34 -24.36 3.73 -30.59
N ALA A 35 -24.22 5.02 -30.30
CA ALA A 35 -24.24 6.07 -31.32
C ALA A 35 -23.08 5.94 -32.32
N LEU A 36 -21.90 5.49 -31.86
CA LEU A 36 -20.73 5.22 -32.71
C LEU A 36 -20.84 3.90 -33.49
N THR A 37 -21.72 2.99 -33.06
CA THR A 37 -21.76 1.59 -33.52
C THR A 37 -22.91 1.30 -34.50
N LEU A 38 -23.67 2.30 -34.96
CA LEU A 38 -24.64 2.10 -36.04
C LEU A 38 -23.96 2.17 -37.42
N PRO A 39 -24.01 1.11 -38.26
CA PRO A 39 -23.68 1.22 -39.67
C PRO A 39 -24.88 1.79 -40.42
N GLY A 40 -24.76 3.03 -40.89
CA GLY A 40 -25.45 3.61 -42.05
C GLY A 40 -26.99 3.73 -42.02
N ARG A 41 -27.51 4.97 -42.08
CA ARG A 41 -28.78 5.23 -42.77
C ARG A 41 -28.86 6.64 -43.35
N ASN A 42 -28.85 6.65 -44.68
CA ASN A 42 -29.16 7.70 -45.63
C ASN A 42 -30.27 8.68 -45.20
N ASN A 43 -30.12 9.95 -45.57
CA ASN A 43 -31.27 10.77 -45.96
C ASN A 43 -30.91 11.86 -46.99
N ASN A 44 -31.33 11.61 -48.23
CA ASN A 44 -31.84 12.50 -49.28
C ASN A 44 -31.09 13.78 -49.74
N GLY A 45 -30.61 13.69 -50.99
CA GLY A 45 -30.54 14.77 -51.99
C GLY A 45 -30.16 14.12 -53.33
N SER A 46 -31.13 13.68 -54.13
CA SER A 46 -31.69 14.41 -55.28
C SER A 46 -30.82 14.33 -56.55
N SER A 47 -31.49 14.05 -57.66
CA SER A 47 -31.06 14.19 -59.06
C SER A 47 -30.34 12.99 -59.70
N GLU A 48 -31.10 12.38 -60.61
CA GLU A 48 -30.79 11.72 -61.90
C GLU A 48 -29.35 11.66 -62.48
N ASP A 49 -29.18 10.60 -63.30
CA ASP A 49 -28.15 10.29 -64.32
C ASP A 49 -27.12 9.18 -64.03
N ASP A 50 -27.07 8.24 -64.98
CA ASP A 50 -26.17 7.10 -65.12
C ASP A 50 -24.68 7.49 -65.12
N MET A 51 -23.83 6.76 -64.40
CA MET A 51 -22.40 6.64 -64.77
C MET A 51 -21.74 5.39 -64.16
N ASP A 52 -20.99 4.74 -65.04
CA ASP A 52 -20.19 3.54 -64.90
C ASP A 52 -19.04 3.67 -63.88
N GLY A 53 -18.66 2.52 -63.31
CA GLY A 53 -17.41 2.24 -62.58
C GLY A 53 -16.83 3.28 -61.63
N LEU A 54 -16.83 3.00 -60.32
CA LEU A 54 -15.67 3.28 -59.47
C LEU A 54 -15.65 2.41 -58.20
N ASP A 55 -14.49 1.81 -57.98
CA ASP A 55 -14.04 1.06 -56.81
C ASP A 55 -14.53 1.67 -55.49
N ALA A 56 -15.51 1.01 -54.87
CA ALA A 56 -15.95 1.31 -53.53
C ALA A 56 -14.83 0.89 -52.57
N SER A 57 -13.89 1.81 -52.33
CA SER A 57 -12.96 1.77 -51.21
C SER A 57 -13.75 1.43 -49.93
N PHE A 58 -13.69 0.17 -49.54
CA PHE A 58 -14.18 -0.33 -48.27
C PHE A 58 -13.21 0.20 -47.22
N ILE A 59 -13.42 1.45 -46.80
CA ILE A 59 -12.67 2.06 -45.70
C ILE A 59 -13.06 1.26 -44.45
N ASP A 60 -12.21 0.29 -44.09
CA ASP A 60 -12.28 -0.43 -42.82
C ASP A 60 -12.08 0.60 -41.70
N PRO A 61 -13.13 0.95 -40.91
CA PRO A 61 -13.01 1.93 -39.82
C PRO A 61 -12.01 1.48 -38.75
N GLN A 62 -11.65 0.20 -38.75
CA GLN A 62 -10.69 -0.40 -37.84
C GLN A 62 -9.24 -0.31 -38.35
N ALA A 63 -9.03 -0.05 -39.64
CA ALA A 63 -7.72 0.24 -40.21
C ALA A 63 -7.27 1.66 -39.85
N GLU A 64 -8.18 2.63 -39.89
CA GLU A 64 -7.91 4.01 -39.50
C GLU A 64 -7.54 4.12 -38.00
N ASP A 65 -8.22 3.38 -37.12
CA ASP A 65 -7.90 3.37 -35.68
C ASP A 65 -6.54 2.72 -35.40
N LYS A 66 -6.18 1.66 -36.13
CA LYS A 66 -4.84 1.05 -36.06
C LYS A 66 -3.77 2.01 -36.55
N GLU A 67 -4.03 2.75 -37.62
CA GLU A 67 -3.10 3.73 -38.17
C GLU A 67 -2.92 4.93 -37.24
N LEU A 68 -4.01 5.44 -36.66
CA LEU A 68 -3.98 6.50 -35.65
C LEU A 68 -3.18 6.06 -34.42
N LYS A 69 -3.37 4.81 -33.96
CA LYS A 69 -2.59 4.23 -32.87
C LYS A 69 -1.10 4.16 -33.20
N VAL A 70 -0.73 3.76 -34.41
CA VAL A 70 0.67 3.71 -34.86
C VAL A 70 1.26 5.12 -34.94
N GLN A 71 0.54 6.08 -35.50
CA GLN A 71 0.97 7.48 -35.55
C GLN A 71 1.15 8.08 -34.16
N LEU A 72 0.22 7.80 -33.24
CA LEU A 72 0.28 8.26 -31.86
C LEU A 72 1.47 7.64 -31.11
N LEU A 73 1.66 6.32 -31.23
CA LEU A 73 2.82 5.64 -30.67
C LEU A 73 4.12 6.16 -31.26
N ARG A 74 4.20 6.40 -32.57
CA ARG A 74 5.40 6.97 -33.22
C ARG A 74 5.73 8.37 -32.69
N ARG A 75 4.71 9.23 -32.52
CA ARG A 75 4.86 10.62 -32.07
C ARG A 75 5.22 10.72 -30.58
N TYR A 76 4.64 9.86 -29.75
CA TYR A 76 4.78 9.94 -28.29
C TYR A 76 5.66 8.85 -27.68
N SER A 77 6.20 7.90 -28.46
CA SER A 77 7.06 6.80 -27.98
C SER A 77 8.20 7.30 -27.10
N GLY A 78 8.91 8.36 -27.51
CA GLY A 78 9.98 8.95 -26.70
C GLY A 78 9.47 9.53 -25.37
N TYR A 79 8.36 10.27 -25.39
CA TYR A 79 7.76 10.83 -24.18
C TYR A 79 7.27 9.74 -23.22
N LEU A 80 6.61 8.71 -23.76
CA LEU A 80 6.15 7.54 -23.00
C LEU A 80 7.34 6.76 -22.41
N GLY A 81 8.43 6.62 -23.17
CA GLY A 81 9.67 6.01 -22.71
C GLY A 81 10.30 6.79 -21.57
N ASN A 82 10.43 8.11 -21.70
CA ASN A 82 10.96 9.00 -20.66
C ASN A 82 10.06 8.98 -19.41
N LEU A 83 8.75 9.09 -19.58
CA LEU A 83 7.79 9.04 -18.49
C LEU A 83 7.86 7.71 -17.74
N LYS A 84 7.93 6.59 -18.48
CA LYS A 84 8.13 5.25 -17.90
C LYS A 84 9.47 5.16 -17.16
N GLN A 85 10.54 5.76 -17.68
CA GLN A 85 11.82 5.84 -16.98
C GLN A 85 11.72 6.66 -15.69
N GLU A 86 11.08 7.83 -15.69
CA GLU A 86 10.87 8.64 -14.49
C GLU A 86 10.09 7.87 -13.41
N PHE A 87 9.02 7.15 -13.80
CA PHE A 87 8.28 6.30 -12.85
C PHE A 87 9.07 5.07 -12.39
N LEU A 88 9.94 4.51 -13.24
CA LEU A 88 10.77 3.35 -12.91
C LEU A 88 12.09 3.69 -12.20
N LYS A 89 12.46 4.98 -12.10
CA LYS A 89 13.53 5.45 -11.21
C LYS A 89 13.08 5.24 -9.76
N LYS A 90 13.11 3.98 -9.32
CA LYS A 90 13.05 3.62 -7.91
C LYS A 90 14.11 4.45 -7.21
N LYS A 91 13.70 5.28 -6.24
CA LYS A 91 14.59 6.06 -5.37
C LYS A 91 15.78 5.17 -4.99
N LYS A 92 17.00 5.64 -5.27
CA LYS A 92 18.23 4.85 -5.11
C LYS A 92 18.20 4.14 -3.75
N LYS A 93 18.41 2.83 -3.77
CA LYS A 93 18.48 1.93 -2.59
C LYS A 93 19.76 2.25 -1.80
N GLY A 94 19.80 3.44 -1.21
CA GLY A 94 20.89 3.96 -0.38
C GLY A 94 20.44 4.13 1.06
N LYS A 95 21.35 4.64 1.90
CA LYS A 95 21.01 5.05 3.27
C LYS A 95 19.86 6.08 3.22
N LEU A 96 18.98 6.06 4.21
CA LEU A 96 17.90 7.04 4.34
C LEU A 96 18.47 8.47 4.32
N PRO A 97 17.76 9.46 3.72
CA PRO A 97 18.10 10.88 3.80
C PRO A 97 18.41 11.29 5.24
N LYS A 98 19.32 12.25 5.44
CA LYS A 98 19.76 12.65 6.79
C LYS A 98 18.59 13.26 7.57
N GLU A 99 17.79 14.06 6.88
CA GLU A 99 16.60 14.76 7.38
C GLU A 99 15.57 13.74 7.87
N ALA A 100 15.23 12.77 7.02
CA ALA A 100 14.31 11.68 7.38
C ALA A 100 14.82 10.89 8.58
N ARG A 101 16.13 10.60 8.65
CA ARG A 101 16.71 9.90 9.80
C ARG A 101 16.61 10.70 11.09
N ASN A 102 16.82 12.01 11.03
CA ASN A 102 16.76 12.88 12.19
C ASN A 102 15.34 12.91 12.78
N GLN A 103 14.31 13.00 11.93
CA GLN A 103 12.91 12.93 12.37
C GLN A 103 12.60 11.59 13.04
N LEU A 104 13.08 10.47 12.48
CA LEU A 104 12.89 9.14 13.09
C LEU A 104 13.63 8.99 14.41
N LEU A 105 14.84 9.55 14.53
CA LEU A 105 15.61 9.59 15.78
C LEU A 105 14.92 10.45 16.84
N GLU A 106 14.32 11.56 16.44
CA GLU A 106 13.57 12.42 17.34
C GLU A 106 12.37 11.68 17.93
N TRP A 107 11.57 11.02 17.08
CA TRP A 107 10.46 10.18 17.56
C TRP A 107 10.97 9.07 18.48
N TRP A 108 12.07 8.41 18.09
CA TRP A 108 12.70 7.34 18.86
C TRP A 108 13.11 7.79 20.26
N ASN A 109 13.76 8.95 20.38
CA ASN A 109 14.22 9.47 21.66
C ASN A 109 13.04 9.79 22.58
N ARG A 110 11.94 10.34 22.05
CA ARG A 110 10.71 10.59 22.81
C ARG A 110 10.06 9.28 23.31
N HIS A 111 10.21 8.19 22.56
CA HIS A 111 9.59 6.89 22.86
C HIS A 111 10.60 5.79 23.23
N TYR A 112 11.77 6.17 23.77
CA TYR A 112 12.87 5.21 23.98
C TYR A 112 12.48 4.04 24.89
N LYS A 113 11.63 4.29 25.89
CA LYS A 113 11.10 3.26 26.80
C LYS A 113 10.33 2.18 26.04
N TRP A 114 9.49 2.55 25.09
CA TRP A 114 8.69 1.61 24.31
C TRP A 114 8.63 2.02 22.83
N PRO A 115 9.68 1.72 22.05
CA PRO A 115 9.85 2.24 20.69
C PRO A 115 9.09 1.38 19.66
N TYR A 116 7.78 1.23 19.86
CA TYR A 116 6.86 0.50 19.00
C TYR A 116 5.78 1.48 18.50
N PRO A 117 6.02 2.20 17.40
CA PRO A 117 5.01 3.09 16.85
C PRO A 117 3.77 2.31 16.42
N SER A 118 2.60 2.87 16.69
CA SER A 118 1.32 2.37 16.19
C SER A 118 1.25 2.48 14.66
N GLU A 119 0.26 1.84 14.05
CA GLU A 119 0.10 1.90 12.60
C GLU A 119 -0.15 3.33 12.10
N SER A 120 -0.98 4.10 12.81
CA SER A 120 -1.21 5.52 12.52
C SER A 120 0.06 6.36 12.66
N GLN A 121 0.89 6.10 13.68
CA GLN A 121 2.16 6.80 13.86
C GLN A 121 3.15 6.47 12.74
N LYS A 122 3.18 5.23 12.24
CA LYS A 122 4.01 4.88 11.09
C LYS A 122 3.56 5.60 9.82
N VAL A 123 2.25 5.76 9.62
CA VAL A 123 1.70 6.51 8.48
C VAL A 123 2.12 7.98 8.59
N ALA A 124 1.92 8.62 9.74
CA ALA A 124 2.34 10.00 9.97
C ALA A 124 3.85 10.19 9.72
N LEU A 125 4.69 9.28 10.24
CA LEU A 125 6.14 9.33 10.01
C LEU A 125 6.51 9.12 8.53
N ALA A 126 5.77 8.28 7.80
CA ALA A 126 5.98 8.08 6.37
C ALA A 126 5.66 9.37 5.58
N GLU A 127 4.57 10.05 5.94
CA GLU A 127 4.16 11.32 5.35
C GLU A 127 5.18 12.44 5.63
N GLU A 128 5.62 12.61 6.88
CA GLU A 128 6.59 13.63 7.29
C GLU A 128 7.98 13.42 6.67
N THR A 129 8.42 12.16 6.57
CA THR A 129 9.77 11.82 6.07
C THR A 129 9.82 11.59 4.56
N GLY A 130 8.67 11.43 3.90
CA GLY A 130 8.57 11.04 2.49
C GLY A 130 9.15 9.66 2.20
N LEU A 131 9.14 8.77 3.20
CA LEU A 131 9.59 7.38 3.13
C LEU A 131 8.42 6.42 3.03
N ASP A 132 8.65 5.27 2.42
CA ASP A 132 7.64 4.21 2.42
C ASP A 132 7.47 3.64 3.83
N GLN A 133 6.25 3.25 4.18
CA GLN A 133 5.96 2.62 5.47
C GLN A 133 6.84 1.37 5.75
N LYS A 134 7.21 0.63 4.71
CA LYS A 134 8.18 -0.48 4.80
C LYS A 134 9.56 0.00 5.23
N GLN A 135 10.03 1.16 4.76
CA GLN A 135 11.30 1.75 5.17
C GLN A 135 11.24 2.19 6.63
N ILE A 136 10.11 2.79 7.06
CA ILE A 136 9.85 3.13 8.47
C ILE A 136 9.94 1.88 9.35
N ASN A 137 9.20 0.83 9.01
CA ASN A 137 9.20 -0.45 9.75
C ASN A 137 10.62 -1.05 9.86
N ASN A 138 11.33 -1.13 8.74
CA ASN A 138 12.70 -1.66 8.72
C ASN A 138 13.66 -0.81 9.54
N TRP A 139 13.49 0.51 9.55
CA TRP A 139 14.31 1.39 10.37
C TRP A 139 14.08 1.12 11.85
N PHE A 140 12.83 1.09 12.32
CA PHE A 140 12.52 0.84 13.73
C PHE A 140 12.96 -0.55 14.21
N ILE A 141 12.82 -1.59 13.38
CA ILE A 141 13.32 -2.93 13.69
C ILE A 141 14.85 -2.90 13.88
N ASN A 142 15.57 -2.31 12.92
CA ASN A 142 17.03 -2.23 13.01
C ASN A 142 17.49 -1.33 14.16
N GLN A 143 16.78 -0.24 14.43
CA GLN A 143 17.09 0.69 15.50
C GLN A 143 16.92 0.02 16.87
N ARG A 144 15.82 -0.72 17.10
CA ARG A 144 15.65 -1.56 18.29
C ARG A 144 16.77 -2.57 18.45
N LYS A 145 17.05 -3.34 17.40
CA LYS A 145 18.09 -4.37 17.45
C LYS A 145 19.48 -3.81 17.83
N ARG A 146 19.78 -2.57 17.45
CA ARG A 146 21.10 -1.95 17.68
C ARG A 146 21.20 -1.13 18.97
N HIS A 147 20.11 -0.47 19.37
CA HIS A 147 20.17 0.60 20.37
C HIS A 147 19.17 0.48 21.51
N TRP A 148 18.22 -0.47 21.46
CA TRP A 148 17.27 -0.66 22.54
C TRP A 148 17.79 -1.71 23.52
N LYS A 149 18.04 -1.27 24.76
CA LYS A 149 18.38 -2.12 25.88
C LYS A 149 17.27 -1.92 26.93
N PRO A 150 16.47 -2.96 27.25
CA PRO A 150 15.53 -2.87 28.34
C PRO A 150 16.28 -2.57 29.63
N THR A 151 15.96 -1.46 30.29
CA THR A 151 16.45 -1.15 31.63
C THR A 151 16.00 -2.24 32.61
N GLU A 152 16.74 -2.47 33.71
CA GLU A 152 16.43 -3.52 34.70
C GLU A 152 14.96 -3.48 35.18
N ASP A 153 14.37 -2.29 35.36
CA ASP A 153 12.95 -2.10 35.71
C ASP A 153 11.95 -2.67 34.68
N MET A 154 12.36 -2.79 33.41
CA MET A 154 11.54 -3.37 32.34
C MET A 154 11.72 -4.87 32.18
N GLN A 155 12.82 -5.43 32.72
CA GLN A 155 13.02 -6.88 32.72
C GLN A 155 12.01 -7.58 33.64
N PHE A 156 11.57 -6.90 34.70
CA PHE A 156 10.57 -7.41 35.62
C PHE A 156 9.19 -7.60 34.96
N VAL A 157 8.77 -6.67 34.10
CA VAL A 157 7.49 -6.75 33.36
C VAL A 157 7.49 -7.88 32.31
N ALA A 158 8.66 -8.26 31.78
CA ALA A 158 8.77 -9.33 30.79
C ALA A 158 8.71 -10.75 31.41
N MET A 159 9.01 -10.89 32.70
CA MET A 159 8.90 -12.17 33.44
C MET A 159 7.45 -12.49 33.85
N ASP A 160 6.61 -11.48 34.05
CA ASP A 160 5.20 -11.66 34.47
C ASP A 160 4.29 -12.22 33.37
N ALA A 161 4.69 -12.14 32.10
CA ALA A 161 3.92 -12.69 30.97
C ALA A 161 4.20 -14.17 30.67
N ALA A 162 5.23 -14.76 31.28
CA ALA A 162 5.68 -16.13 31.00
C ALA A 162 5.45 -17.12 32.15
N TYR A 163 4.91 -16.68 33.29
CA TYR A 163 4.58 -17.55 34.43
C TYR A 163 3.12 -17.41 34.85
N PRO A 164 2.18 -18.12 34.21
CA PRO A 164 0.87 -18.35 34.79
C PRO A 164 1.03 -19.32 35.96
N HIS A 165 0.83 -18.81 37.19
CA HIS A 165 0.51 -19.59 38.39
C HIS A 165 1.49 -20.72 38.77
N HIS A 166 2.46 -20.44 39.62
CA HIS A 166 2.93 -21.46 40.56
C HIS A 166 3.42 -20.86 41.90
N TYR A 167 2.51 -20.21 42.63
CA TYR A 167 2.72 -19.95 44.06
C TYR A 167 1.66 -20.70 44.89
N TYR A 168 2.11 -21.81 45.46
CA TYR A 168 1.77 -22.43 46.75
C TYR A 168 0.31 -22.73 47.12
N LEU A 169 0.00 -24.03 47.12
CA LEU A 169 -0.39 -24.74 48.36
C LEU A 169 -0.07 -26.23 48.18
N ASP A 170 1.06 -26.71 48.70
CA ASP A 170 1.06 -28.02 49.35
C ASP A 170 2.24 -28.16 50.32
N ASN A 171 1.90 -28.36 51.60
CA ASN A 171 2.81 -28.70 52.67
C ASN A 171 3.03 -30.22 52.62
N GLY A 172 4.23 -30.69 52.27
CA GLY A 172 4.49 -32.13 52.31
C GLY A 172 5.93 -32.56 52.02
N VAL A 173 6.75 -32.59 53.07
CA VAL A 173 7.79 -33.61 53.31
C VAL A 173 8.88 -33.85 52.23
N GLY A 174 10.07 -33.31 52.49
CA GLY A 174 11.30 -34.11 52.57
C GLY A 174 12.13 -34.36 51.29
N MET A 175 13.46 -34.38 51.51
CA MET A 175 14.56 -34.79 50.61
C MET A 175 14.88 -33.80 49.47
N GLY A 176 16.09 -33.32 49.26
CA GLY A 176 17.39 -33.51 49.89
C GLY A 176 18.39 -32.67 49.08
N SER A 177 19.28 -31.98 49.79
CA SER A 177 20.68 -31.71 49.42
C SER A 177 21.08 -31.82 47.93
N ASN A 178 21.53 -30.70 47.34
CA ASN A 178 22.97 -30.50 47.15
C ASN A 178 23.30 -29.08 46.64
N ALA A 179 24.12 -28.41 47.44
CA ALA A 179 24.81 -27.19 47.12
C ALA A 179 25.85 -27.42 46.02
N PHE A 180 26.12 -26.36 45.25
CA PHE A 180 27.22 -26.26 44.30
C PHE A 180 28.58 -26.56 44.96
N PRO A 181 29.58 -26.93 44.14
CA PRO A 181 30.70 -26.00 44.04
C PRO A 181 31.15 -25.72 42.60
N LEU A 182 31.55 -24.46 42.43
CA LEU A 182 32.38 -23.96 41.36
C LEU A 182 33.79 -24.52 41.51
N ASP A 183 34.39 -25.01 40.43
CA ASP A 183 35.84 -25.10 40.31
C ASP A 183 36.30 -24.52 38.96
N PHE A 184 37.02 -23.41 39.06
CA PHE A 184 37.86 -22.81 38.04
C PHE A 184 39.28 -23.36 38.26
N ASN A 185 39.87 -24.12 37.34
CA ASN A 185 41.29 -23.94 37.00
C ASN A 185 41.77 -24.65 35.71
N SER A 186 42.61 -23.91 35.02
CA SER A 186 43.53 -24.13 33.90
C SER A 186 44.24 -25.48 33.74
N SER A 187 44.35 -25.93 32.48
CA SER A 187 45.57 -26.45 31.80
C SER A 187 45.23 -26.67 30.31
N ALA A 188 45.82 -25.95 29.35
CA ALA A 188 47.18 -26.08 28.80
C ALA A 188 47.38 -27.33 27.90
N SER A 189 47.47 -27.05 26.58
CA SER A 189 48.36 -27.67 25.56
C SER A 189 48.07 -29.05 24.97
N HIS A 190 48.26 -29.11 23.63
CA HIS A 190 48.53 -30.26 22.74
C HIS A 190 47.31 -31.14 22.39
N LEU A 191 46.98 -31.43 21.13
CA LEU A 191 47.63 -31.35 19.80
C LEU A 191 46.59 -30.97 18.74
#